data_AF-A0A962T6X9-F1
#
_entry.id   AF-A0A962T6X9-F1
#
_cell.length_a   1.000
_cell.length_b   1.000
_cell.length_c   1.000
_cell.angle_alpha   90.00
_cell.angle_beta   90.00
_cell.angle_gamma   90.00
#
_symmetry.space_group_name_H-M   'P 1'
#
loop_
_entity.id
_entity.type
_entity.pdbx_description
1 polymer ?
#
loop_
_entity_poly.entity_id
_entity_poly.type
_entity_poly.pdbx_seq_one_letter_code
_entity_poly.pdbx_strand_id
1 'polypeptide(L)'
;MLLSKLADKPDSAMTAYRAGDQTTAAFREQYAARVGVESTHEQAMRRCGLWQCCHIGLAKAHLQHLITAAAINLIRIGDWLAGTPIALTRCSQFAALQEAA
;
A
#
# COMPACT_ATOMS: atom_id res chain seq x y z
N MET A 1 34.80 2.61 26.84
CA MET A 1 33.60 2.69 27.70
C MET A 1 32.82 3.96 27.38
N LEU A 2 32.11 4.06 26.23
CA LEU A 2 31.04 5.06 25.96
C LEU A 2 30.45 5.04 24.52
N LEU A 3 30.63 3.99 23.72
CA LEU A 3 30.07 3.94 22.34
C LEU A 3 29.37 2.61 22.00
N SER A 4 28.75 1.94 22.97
CA SER A 4 27.94 0.72 22.71
C SER A 4 26.50 0.80 23.23
N LYS A 5 26.08 1.95 23.78
CA LYS A 5 24.73 2.15 24.35
C LYS A 5 23.91 3.24 23.65
N LEU A 6 24.28 3.64 22.43
CA LEU A 6 23.55 4.63 21.62
C LEU A 6 22.80 4.00 20.43
N ALA A 7 22.62 2.67 20.45
CA ALA A 7 21.84 1.94 19.45
C ALA A 7 20.61 1.26 20.09
N ASP A 8 20.06 1.86 21.17
CA ASP A 8 18.69 1.55 21.56
C ASP A 8 17.79 2.18 20.49
N LYS A 9 17.52 1.37 19.48
CA LYS A 9 16.89 1.73 18.21
C LYS A 9 15.41 2.04 18.50
N PRO A 10 14.95 3.30 18.41
CA PRO A 10 13.56 3.64 18.76
C PRO A 10 12.54 2.94 17.84
N ASP A 11 12.97 2.42 16.69
CA ASP A 11 12.12 1.71 15.74
C ASP A 11 11.72 0.31 16.22
N SER A 12 12.56 -0.41 16.97
CA SER A 12 12.27 -1.82 17.31
C SER A 12 11.13 -1.96 18.32
N ALA A 13 11.00 -1.02 19.27
CA ALA A 13 9.90 -1.01 20.23
C ALA A 13 8.56 -0.66 19.56
N MET A 14 8.57 0.32 18.64
CA MET A 14 7.39 0.72 17.86
C MET A 14 6.90 -0.40 16.93
N THR A 15 7.82 -1.18 16.36
CA THR A 15 7.50 -2.29 15.44
C THR A 15 6.91 -3.47 16.20
N ALA A 16 7.44 -3.79 17.39
CA ALA A 16 6.92 -4.85 18.25
C ALA A 16 5.51 -4.54 18.79
N TYR A 17 5.25 -3.28 19.15
CA TYR A 17 3.91 -2.83 19.56
C TYR A 17 2.89 -2.98 18.43
N ARG A 18 3.25 -2.59 17.20
CA ARG A 18 2.40 -2.74 16.01
C ARG A 18 2.11 -4.20 15.66
N ALA A 19 3.08 -5.10 15.83
CA ALA A 19 2.92 -6.52 15.53
C ALA A 19 1.88 -7.21 16.44
N GLY A 20 1.80 -6.81 17.71
CA GLY A 20 0.82 -7.34 18.67
C GLY A 20 -0.62 -6.91 18.34
N ASP A 21 -0.83 -5.64 18.00
CA ASP A 21 -2.16 -5.12 17.71
C ASP A 21 -2.68 -5.56 16.33
N GLN A 22 -1.80 -5.70 15.34
CA GLN A 22 -2.18 -6.06 13.95
C GLN A 22 -2.78 -7.46 13.80
N THR A 23 -2.51 -8.37 14.73
CA THR A 23 -3.05 -9.75 14.70
C THR A 23 -4.45 -9.87 15.31
N THR A 24 -4.89 -8.84 16.04
CA THR A 24 -6.18 -8.82 16.72
C THR A 24 -7.35 -8.76 15.73
N ALA A 25 -8.45 -9.46 16.05
CA ALA A 25 -9.65 -9.49 15.19
C ALA A 25 -10.27 -8.10 14.98
N ALA A 26 -10.32 -7.28 16.04
CA ALA A 26 -10.80 -5.90 15.97
C ALA A 26 -9.95 -5.02 15.02
N PHE A 27 -8.63 -5.24 14.98
CA PHE A 27 -7.75 -4.56 14.03
C PHE A 27 -8.05 -5.00 12.60
N ARG A 28 -8.19 -6.30 12.37
CA ARG A 28 -8.52 -6.84 11.04
C ARG A 28 -9.86 -6.33 10.51
N GLU A 29 -10.87 -6.21 11.37
CA GLU A 29 -12.18 -5.66 11.02
C GLU A 29 -12.08 -4.17 10.62
N GLN A 30 -11.36 -3.36 11.40
CA GLN A 30 -11.11 -1.96 11.06
C GLN A 30 -10.24 -1.79 9.80
N TYR A 31 -9.30 -2.71 9.59
CA TYR A 31 -8.37 -2.68 8.47
C TYR A 31 -8.94 -3.26 7.19
N ALA A 32 -9.99 -4.09 7.23
CA ALA A 32 -10.59 -4.73 6.07
C ALA A 32 -11.01 -3.74 4.97
N ALA A 33 -11.54 -2.57 5.36
CA ALA A 33 -11.87 -1.49 4.44
C ALA A 33 -10.62 -0.90 3.72
N ARG A 34 -9.44 -0.97 4.36
CA ARG A 34 -8.18 -0.42 3.87
C ARG A 34 -7.37 -1.40 3.04
N VAL A 35 -7.51 -2.72 3.28
CA VAL A 35 -6.84 -3.77 2.48
C VAL A 35 -7.12 -3.60 0.98
N GLY A 36 -8.35 -3.22 0.62
CA GLY A 36 -8.72 -2.96 -0.79
C GLY A 36 -8.17 -1.65 -1.35
N VAL A 37 -7.92 -0.63 -0.52
CA VAL A 37 -7.44 0.69 -0.95
C VAL A 37 -5.98 0.64 -1.37
N GLU A 38 -5.13 -0.11 -0.67
CA GLU A 38 -3.71 -0.21 -0.98
C GLU A 38 -3.45 -0.78 -2.39
N SER A 39 -4.17 -1.84 -2.74
CA SER A 39 -4.10 -2.42 -4.09
C SER A 39 -4.52 -1.43 -5.19
N THR A 40 -5.55 -0.64 -4.90
CA THR A 40 -6.07 0.41 -5.78
C THR A 40 -5.06 1.54 -5.94
N HIS A 41 -4.40 1.93 -4.83
CA HIS A 41 -3.39 2.97 -4.80
C HIS A 41 -2.14 2.55 -5.60
N GLU A 42 -1.65 1.32 -5.41
CA GLU A 42 -0.55 0.77 -6.21
C GLU A 42 -0.88 0.71 -7.71
N GLN A 43 -2.12 0.35 -8.07
CA GLN A 43 -2.57 0.37 -9.46
C GLN A 43 -2.60 1.81 -10.03
N ALA A 44 -3.10 2.77 -9.24
CA ALA A 44 -3.10 4.19 -9.60
C ALA A 44 -1.70 4.74 -9.83
N MET A 45 -0.76 4.41 -8.93
CA MET A 45 0.63 4.88 -9.01
C MET A 45 1.36 4.26 -10.21
N ARG A 46 1.25 2.94 -10.39
CA ARG A 46 2.03 2.20 -11.40
C ARG A 46 1.45 2.25 -12.81
N ARG A 47 0.12 2.24 -12.96
CA ARG A 47 -0.54 2.20 -14.28
C ARG A 47 -1.06 3.56 -14.73
N CYS A 48 -1.35 4.48 -13.80
CA CYS A 48 -2.01 5.75 -14.11
C CYS A 48 -1.17 6.99 -13.77
N GLY A 49 0.10 6.82 -13.39
CA GLY A 49 1.05 7.93 -13.25
C GLY A 49 0.73 8.91 -12.11
N LEU A 50 0.05 8.44 -11.05
CA LEU A 50 -0.44 9.31 -9.96
C LEU A 50 0.68 10.11 -9.25
N TRP A 51 1.94 9.65 -9.29
CA TRP A 51 3.09 10.35 -8.71
C TRP A 51 3.45 11.67 -9.42
N GLN A 52 2.99 11.86 -10.66
CA GLN A 52 3.23 13.08 -11.43
C GLN A 52 2.12 14.10 -11.28
N CYS A 53 1.24 13.96 -10.29
CA CYS A 53 0.21 14.94 -10.00
C CYS A 53 0.88 16.25 -9.55
N CYS A 54 1.21 17.11 -10.52
CA CYS A 54 1.85 18.38 -10.23
C CYS A 54 0.89 19.21 -9.38
N HIS A 55 1.35 19.63 -8.20
CA HIS A 55 0.65 20.51 -7.25
C HIS A 55 0.36 21.93 -7.80
N ILE A 56 0.22 22.08 -9.12
CA ILE A 56 0.05 23.35 -9.83
C ILE A 56 -1.36 23.93 -9.58
N GLY A 57 -2.32 23.13 -9.10
CA GLY A 57 -3.60 23.64 -8.61
C GLY A 57 -4.61 22.54 -8.23
N LEU A 58 -5.48 22.84 -7.26
CA LEU A 58 -6.48 21.90 -6.72
C LEU A 58 -7.44 21.38 -7.79
N ALA A 59 -7.88 22.24 -8.73
CA ALA A 59 -8.77 21.83 -9.81
C ALA A 59 -8.12 20.80 -10.75
N LYS A 60 -6.82 20.96 -11.05
CA LYS A 60 -6.07 20.03 -11.90
C LYS A 60 -5.83 18.70 -11.18
N ALA A 61 -5.50 18.74 -9.88
CA ALA A 61 -5.36 17.54 -9.06
C ALA A 61 -6.70 16.78 -8.98
N HIS A 62 -7.81 17.48 -8.76
CA HIS A 62 -9.14 16.88 -8.73
C HIS A 62 -9.49 16.16 -10.04
N LEU A 63 -9.28 16.82 -11.19
CA LEU A 63 -9.50 16.20 -12.49
C LEU A 63 -8.61 14.96 -12.69
N GLN A 64 -7.34 15.02 -12.31
CA GLN A 64 -6.43 13.88 -12.37
C GLN A 64 -6.93 12.70 -11.53
N HIS A 65 -7.43 12.95 -10.32
CA HIS A 65 -7.99 11.92 -9.45
C HIS A 65 -9.23 11.27 -10.08
N LEU A 66 -10.15 12.06 -10.65
CA LEU A 66 -11.33 11.55 -11.33
C LEU A 66 -10.98 10.67 -12.54
N ILE A 67 -10.07 11.15 -13.39
CA ILE A 67 -9.61 10.40 -14.56
C ILE A 67 -8.90 9.11 -14.13
N THR A 68 -8.08 9.17 -13.09
CA THR A 68 -7.39 7.98 -12.54
C THR A 68 -8.37 6.97 -11.98
N ALA A 69 -9.38 7.41 -11.23
CA ALA A 69 -10.43 6.53 -10.71
C ALA A 69 -11.22 5.86 -11.85
N ALA A 70 -11.57 6.62 -12.90
CA ALA A 70 -12.23 6.07 -14.08
C ALA A 70 -11.34 5.05 -14.81
N ALA A 71 -10.06 5.35 -15.02
CA ALA A 71 -9.11 4.44 -15.67
C ALA A 71 -8.96 3.12 -14.90
N ILE A 72 -8.85 3.17 -13.57
CA ILE A 72 -8.77 1.97 -12.72
C ILE A 72 -10.03 1.11 -12.86
N ASN A 73 -11.21 1.73 -12.84
CA ASN A 73 -12.47 1.01 -13.02
C ASN A 73 -12.54 0.32 -14.39
N LEU A 74 -12.14 1.01 -15.46
CA LEU A 74 -12.10 0.43 -16.81
C LEU A 74 -11.12 -0.75 -16.91
N ILE A 75 -9.93 -0.62 -16.32
CA ILE A 75 -8.95 -1.71 -16.25
C ILE A 75 -9.53 -2.93 -15.52
N ARG A 76 -10.18 -2.73 -14.37
CA ARG A 76 -10.80 -3.83 -13.61
C ARG A 76 -11.93 -4.51 -14.37
N ILE A 77 -12.76 -3.75 -15.09
CA ILE A 77 -13.81 -4.30 -15.96
C ILE A 77 -13.17 -5.12 -17.08
N GLY A 78 -12.10 -4.62 -17.71
CA GLY A 78 -11.34 -5.36 -18.72
C GLY A 78 -10.76 -6.66 -18.18
N ASP A 79 -10.10 -6.61 -17.02
CA ASP A 79 -9.51 -7.78 -16.35
C ASP A 79 -10.59 -8.81 -15.97
N TRP A 80 -11.76 -8.35 -15.50
CA TRP A 80 -12.91 -9.21 -15.17
C TRP A 80 -13.50 -9.90 -16.40
N LEU A 81 -13.72 -9.15 -17.49
CA LEU A 81 -14.21 -9.70 -18.76
C LEU A 81 -13.22 -10.71 -19.37
N ALA A 82 -11.91 -10.48 -19.20
CA ALA A 82 -10.86 -11.38 -19.65
C ALA A 82 -10.67 -12.61 -18.74
N GLY A 83 -11.38 -12.70 -17.61
CA GLY A 83 -11.20 -13.77 -16.62
C GLY A 83 -9.80 -13.76 -15.98
N THR A 84 -9.12 -12.62 -15.99
CA THR A 84 -7.77 -12.50 -15.43
C THR A 84 -7.86 -12.59 -13.91
N PRO A 85 -7.13 -13.51 -13.25
CA PRO A 85 -7.16 -13.61 -11.80
C PRO A 85 -6.64 -12.31 -11.17
N ILE A 86 -7.30 -11.86 -10.10
CA ILE A 86 -6.83 -10.74 -9.29
C ILE A 86 -5.41 -11.08 -8.82
N ALA A 87 -4.44 -10.24 -9.16
CA ALA A 87 -3.04 -10.49 -8.84
C ALA A 87 -2.87 -10.76 -7.34
N LEU A 88 -2.14 -11.83 -7.02
CA LEU A 88 -1.80 -12.17 -5.64
C LEU A 88 -1.05 -11.00 -4.98
N THR A 89 -1.22 -10.85 -3.66
CA THR A 89 -0.51 -9.85 -2.86
C THR A 89 0.97 -9.90 -3.20
N ARG A 90 1.51 -8.79 -3.71
CA ARG A 90 2.93 -8.71 -4.08
C ARG A 90 3.76 -8.80 -2.81
N CYS A 91 4.49 -9.89 -2.61
CA CYS A 91 5.53 -9.96 -1.59
C CYS A 91 6.62 -8.94 -1.92
N SER A 92 6.95 -8.06 -0.96
CA SER A 92 8.08 -7.16 -1.10
C SER A 92 9.40 -7.97 -1.03
N GLN A 93 10.48 -7.45 -1.61
CA GLN A 93 11.80 -8.10 -1.51
C GLN A 93 12.24 -8.27 -0.05
N PHE A 94 11.81 -7.37 0.82
CA PHE A 94 12.07 -7.46 2.25
C PHE A 94 11.29 -8.61 2.92
N ALA A 95 10.03 -8.84 2.53
CA ALA A 95 9.26 -9.98 3.01
C ALA A 95 9.89 -11.32 2.59
N ALA A 96 10.40 -11.39 1.35
CA ALA A 96 11.12 -12.57 0.87
C ALA A 96 12.41 -12.86 1.66
N LEU A 97 13.07 -11.83 2.19
CA LEU A 97 14.23 -12.00 3.08
C LEU A 97 13.85 -12.51 4.48
N GLN A 98 12.64 -12.24 4.97
CA GLN A 98 12.16 -12.78 6.25
C GLN A 98 11.80 -14.27 6.16
N GLU A 99 11.27 -14.73 5.02
CA GLU A 99 10.97 -16.15 4.81
C GLU A 99 12.24 -17.01 4.63
N ALA A 100 13.35 -16.39 4.23
CA ALA A 100 14.63 -17.05 4.03
C ALA A 100 15.54 -17.12 5.29
N ALA A 101 15.13 -16.48 6.39
CA ALA A 101 15.88 -16.39 7.65
C ALA A 101 15.31 -17.35 8.70
#